data_AF-A0A0C3DYA1-F1
#
_entry.id   AF-A0A0C3DYA1-F1
#
_cell.length_a   1.000
_cell.length_b   1.000
_cell.length_c   1.000
_cell.angle_alpha   90.00
_cell.angle_beta   90.00
_cell.angle_gamma   90.00
#
_symmetry.space_group_name_H-M   'P 1'
#
loop_
_entity.id
_entity.type
_entity.pdbx_description
1 polymer ?
#
loop_
_entity_poly.entity_id
_entity_poly.type
_entity_poly.pdbx_seq_one_letter_code
_entity_poly.pdbx_strand_id
1 'polypeptide(L)'
;EYWEYLDVFSKSKSECMLLRKPWDHGIDLKEDFPPKKGYIRPSNSQQTSPVFFVPKKDRKKRMVQDYRYLNEWTIKNNYPLPLILQLVDKLKGCKLFMKMD
;
A
#
# COMPACT_ATOMS: atom_id res chain seq x y z
N GLU A 1 -3.61 24.20 13.52
CA GLU A 1 -2.21 23.92 13.94
C GLU A 1 -1.87 22.43 13.73
N TYR A 2 -0.58 22.01 13.71
CA TYR A 2 -0.17 20.61 13.49
C TYR A 2 -0.93 19.58 14.36
N TRP A 3 -1.28 19.99 15.58
CA TRP A 3 -2.03 19.20 16.55
C TRP A 3 -3.42 18.73 16.06
N GLU A 4 -4.04 19.46 15.12
CA GLU A 4 -5.32 19.11 14.51
C GLU A 4 -5.23 17.91 13.57
N TYR A 5 -4.04 17.58 13.06
CA TYR A 5 -3.80 16.49 12.10
C TYR A 5 -2.98 15.33 12.69
N LEU A 6 -2.82 15.28 14.01
CA LEU A 6 -2.11 14.19 14.69
C LEU A 6 -2.72 12.82 14.38
N ASP A 7 -4.01 12.76 14.12
CA ASP A 7 -4.68 11.53 13.71
C ASP A 7 -4.19 11.01 12.35
N VAL A 8 -3.87 11.91 11.41
CA VAL A 8 -3.32 11.57 10.09
C VAL A 8 -1.83 11.21 10.18
N PHE A 9 -1.06 11.96 10.98
CA PHE A 9 0.41 11.83 11.01
C PHE A 9 0.93 10.93 12.15
N SER A 10 0.07 10.36 13.00
CA SER A 10 0.52 9.49 14.09
C SER A 10 0.94 8.11 13.59
N LYS A 11 2.15 7.70 14.01
CA LYS A 11 2.72 6.39 13.70
C LYS A 11 1.83 5.24 14.18
N SER A 12 1.27 5.35 15.38
CA SER A 12 0.40 4.33 15.97
C SER A 12 -0.87 4.08 15.15
N LYS A 13 -1.45 5.11 14.52
CA LYS A 13 -2.60 4.95 13.63
C LYS A 13 -2.19 4.40 12.26
N SER A 14 -1.01 4.77 11.74
CA SER A 14 -0.49 4.23 10.47
C SER A 14 -0.21 2.72 10.51
N GLU A 15 0.04 2.17 11.70
CA GLU A 15 0.35 0.75 11.91
C GLU A 15 -0.92 -0.14 12.05
N CYS A 16 -2.11 0.47 12.03
CA CYS A 16 -3.38 -0.26 12.11
C CYS A 16 -3.98 -0.45 10.71
N MET A 17 -4.54 -1.64 10.46
CA MET A 17 -5.40 -1.86 9.29
C MET A 17 -6.62 -0.95 9.41
N LEU A 18 -6.78 -0.05 8.45
CA LEU A 18 -7.96 0.80 8.35
C LEU A 18 -9.18 -0.07 7.99
N LEU A 19 -10.37 0.41 8.35
CA LEU A 19 -11.61 -0.19 7.89
C LEU A 19 -11.66 -0.13 6.35
N ARG A 20 -12.11 -1.23 5.73
CA ARG A 20 -12.25 -1.34 4.29
C ARG A 20 -13.13 -0.20 3.76
N LYS A 21 -12.65 0.51 2.75
CA LYS A 21 -13.37 1.54 2.03
C LYS A 21 -13.88 0.99 0.69
N PRO A 22 -14.95 1.57 0.12
CA PRO A 22 -15.52 1.13 -1.16
C PRO A 22 -14.54 1.16 -2.34
N TRP A 23 -13.53 2.01 -2.28
CA TRP A 23 -12.49 2.18 -3.30
C TRP A 23 -11.19 1.43 -2.98
N ASP A 24 -11.14 0.67 -1.89
CA ASP A 24 -9.98 -0.15 -1.59
C ASP A 24 -9.92 -1.33 -2.57
N HIS A 25 -8.75 -1.56 -3.16
CA HIS A 25 -8.49 -2.79 -3.90
C HIS A 25 -8.59 -3.96 -2.94
N GLY A 26 -9.61 -4.80 -3.12
CA GLY A 26 -9.94 -5.85 -2.15
C GLY A 26 -10.43 -7.13 -2.80
N ILE A 27 -10.08 -8.23 -2.18
CA ILE A 27 -10.79 -9.50 -2.31
C ILE A 27 -11.83 -9.50 -1.20
N ASP A 28 -13.11 -9.57 -1.55
CA ASP A 28 -14.20 -9.55 -0.58
C ASP A 28 -14.07 -10.70 0.44
N LEU A 29 -14.29 -10.36 1.70
CA LEU A 29 -14.21 -11.29 2.82
C LEU A 29 -15.61 -11.51 3.38
N LYS A 30 -15.87 -12.70 3.94
CA LYS A 30 -17.15 -13.01 4.59
C LYS A 30 -17.41 -12.04 5.75
N GLU A 31 -18.68 -11.63 5.90
CA GLU A 31 -19.14 -10.58 6.83
C GLU A 31 -18.81 -10.86 8.30
N ASP A 32 -18.77 -12.13 8.71
CA ASP A 32 -18.52 -12.53 10.11
C ASP A 32 -17.03 -12.50 10.51
N PHE A 33 -16.11 -12.05 9.64
CA PHE A 33 -14.69 -12.10 9.94
C PHE A 33 -14.23 -10.88 10.77
N PRO A 34 -13.75 -11.05 12.02
CA PRO A 34 -13.25 -9.94 12.82
C PRO A 34 -11.85 -9.51 12.36
N PRO A 35 -11.64 -8.25 11.93
CA PRO A 35 -10.32 -7.76 11.55
C PRO A 35 -9.41 -7.66 12.79
N LYS A 36 -8.42 -8.55 12.90
CA LYS A 36 -7.36 -8.45 13.92
C LYS A 36 -6.33 -7.39 13.50
N LYS A 37 -5.70 -6.76 14.49
CA LYS A 37 -4.57 -5.85 14.30
C LYS A 37 -3.42 -6.60 13.60
N GLY A 38 -3.23 -6.36 12.31
CA GLY A 38 -2.14 -6.96 11.54
C GLY A 38 -2.39 -6.94 10.04
N TYR A 39 -1.33 -6.73 9.25
CA TYR A 39 -1.37 -6.68 7.79
C TYR A 39 -1.68 -8.03 7.11
N ILE A 40 -1.55 -9.15 7.83
CA ILE A 40 -1.77 -10.51 7.34
C ILE A 40 -2.53 -11.35 8.37
N ARG A 41 -3.21 -12.39 7.90
CA ARG A 41 -3.93 -13.36 8.73
C ARG A 41 -3.78 -14.78 8.17
N PRO A 42 -3.95 -15.83 8.99
CA PRO A 42 -4.07 -17.19 8.48
C PRO A 42 -5.19 -17.29 7.44
N SER A 43 -4.92 -17.96 6.33
CA SER A 43 -5.88 -18.20 5.27
C SER A 43 -5.80 -19.65 4.80
N ASN A 44 -6.94 -20.22 4.44
CA ASN A 44 -7.03 -21.53 3.79
C ASN A 44 -7.25 -21.35 2.28
N SER A 45 -6.55 -20.39 1.69
CA SER A 45 -6.67 -20.09 0.26
C SER A 45 -6.17 -21.28 -0.55
N GLN A 46 -6.90 -21.64 -1.61
CA GLN A 46 -6.45 -22.65 -2.58
C GLN A 46 -5.24 -22.19 -3.40
N GLN A 47 -5.00 -20.87 -3.43
CA GLN A 47 -3.86 -20.26 -4.10
C GLN A 47 -2.85 -19.74 -3.06
N THR A 48 -1.57 -19.95 -3.36
CA THR A 48 -0.45 -19.44 -2.55
C THR A 48 0.64 -18.89 -3.47
N SER A 49 1.53 -18.07 -2.93
CA SER A 49 2.69 -17.53 -3.62
C SER A 49 3.91 -17.67 -2.73
N PRO A 50 5.07 -18.10 -3.25
CA PRO A 50 6.24 -18.35 -2.43
C PRO A 50 6.79 -17.04 -1.84
N VAL A 51 7.48 -17.17 -0.71
CA VAL A 51 8.03 -16.05 0.04
C VAL A 51 9.53 -16.24 0.22
N PHE A 52 10.29 -15.16 0.07
CA PHE A 52 11.73 -15.13 0.32
C PHE A 52 12.12 -13.86 1.06
N PHE A 53 13.35 -13.82 1.59
CA PHE A 53 13.86 -12.68 2.34
C PHE A 53 14.96 -11.95 1.59
N VAL A 54 14.79 -10.65 1.38
CA VAL A 54 15.80 -9.78 0.77
C VAL A 54 16.44 -8.92 1.87
N PRO A 55 17.78 -8.87 1.97
CA PRO A 55 18.44 -8.03 2.96
C PRO A 55 18.21 -6.54 2.65
N LYS A 56 17.95 -5.75 3.70
CA LYS A 56 18.04 -4.29 3.69
C LYS A 56 19.47 -3.84 3.96
N LYS A 57 19.77 -2.57 3.65
CA LYS A 57 21.05 -1.92 3.96
C LYS A 57 21.39 -1.97 5.46
N ASP A 58 20.37 -1.90 6.32
CA ASP A 58 20.50 -2.00 7.79
C ASP A 58 20.61 -3.45 8.30
N ARG A 59 20.88 -4.42 7.43
CA ARG A 59 20.97 -5.88 7.71
C ARG A 59 19.66 -6.53 8.17
N LYS A 60 18.55 -5.78 8.27
CA LYS A 60 17.23 -6.38 8.51
C LYS A 60 16.74 -7.13 7.27
N LYS A 61 15.91 -8.15 7.45
CA LYS A 61 15.31 -8.91 6.34
C LYS A 61 13.97 -8.29 5.94
N ARG A 62 13.73 -8.09 4.64
CA ARG A 62 12.39 -7.83 4.06
C ARG A 62 11.81 -9.13 3.57
N MET A 63 10.66 -9.50 4.09
CA MET A 63 9.83 -10.54 3.48
C MET A 63 9.30 -10.02 2.13
N VAL A 64 9.51 -10.78 1.06
CA VAL A 64 9.04 -10.48 -0.30
C VAL A 64 8.27 -11.69 -0.79
N GLN A 65 7.06 -11.46 -1.30
CA GLN A 65 6.22 -12.52 -1.87
C GLN A 65 6.26 -12.44 -3.39
N ASP A 66 6.44 -13.59 -4.03
CA ASP A 66 6.56 -13.69 -5.48
C ASP A 66 5.19 -13.81 -6.16
N TYR A 67 4.63 -12.67 -6.55
CA TYR A 67 3.36 -12.63 -7.27
C TYR A 67 3.50 -12.73 -8.79
N ARG A 68 4.67 -13.11 -9.35
CA ARG A 68 4.84 -13.17 -10.82
C ARG A 68 3.81 -14.06 -11.49
N TYR A 69 3.64 -15.28 -10.97
CA TYR A 69 2.59 -16.19 -11.46
C TYR A 69 1.21 -15.55 -11.35
N LEU A 70 0.84 -15.02 -10.18
CA LEU A 70 -0.46 -14.38 -9.98
C LEU A 70 -0.68 -13.21 -10.96
N ASN A 71 0.33 -12.39 -11.20
CA ASN A 71 0.27 -11.22 -12.07
C ASN A 71 0.10 -11.57 -13.57
N GLU A 72 0.46 -12.79 -13.99
CA GLU A 72 0.21 -13.28 -15.35
C GLU A 72 -1.28 -13.59 -15.57
N TRP A 73 -1.98 -13.98 -14.50
CA TRP A 73 -3.41 -14.33 -14.54
C TRP A 73 -4.34 -13.16 -14.19
N THR A 74 -3.81 -12.02 -13.74
CA THR A 74 -4.62 -10.83 -13.42
C THR A 74 -4.70 -9.85 -14.58
N ILE A 75 -5.84 -9.17 -14.69
CA ILE A 75 -6.04 -8.11 -15.68
C ILE A 75 -5.26 -6.87 -15.24
N LYS A 76 -4.38 -6.36 -16.12
CA LYS A 76 -3.64 -5.12 -15.87
C LYS A 76 -4.59 -3.92 -15.88
N ASN A 77 -4.74 -3.28 -14.72
CA ASN A 77 -5.39 -1.98 -14.62
C ASN A 77 -4.40 -0.88 -15.05
N ASN A 78 -4.39 -0.54 -16.34
CA ASN A 78 -3.46 0.45 -16.88
C ASN A 78 -3.99 1.88 -16.64
N TYR A 79 -3.67 2.45 -15.48
CA TYR A 79 -3.91 3.86 -15.22
C TYR A 79 -2.82 4.71 -15.89
N PRO A 80 -3.17 5.70 -16.73
CA PRO A 80 -2.16 6.50 -17.42
C PRO A 80 -1.41 7.37 -16.40
N LEU A 81 -0.16 7.00 -16.12
CA LEU A 81 0.73 7.83 -15.33
C LEU A 81 1.29 8.96 -16.21
N PRO A 82 1.17 10.23 -15.81
CA PRO A 82 1.69 11.34 -16.58
C PRO A 82 3.22 11.31 -16.65
N LEU A 83 3.77 11.89 -17.71
CA LEU A 83 5.21 12.02 -17.83
C LEU A 83 5.73 12.98 -16.75
N ILE A 84 6.90 12.65 -16.18
CA ILE A 84 7.52 13.47 -15.11
C ILE A 84 7.67 14.93 -15.56
N LEU A 85 8.08 15.18 -16.80
CA LEU A 85 8.20 16.54 -17.34
C LEU A 85 6.87 17.29 -17.33
N GLN A 86 5.76 16.63 -17.68
CA GLN A 86 4.43 17.24 -17.64
C GLN A 86 4.00 17.60 -16.20
N LEU A 87 4.41 16.81 -15.21
CA LEU A 87 4.18 17.14 -13.80
C LEU A 87 5.02 18.33 -13.36
N VAL A 88 6.29 18.40 -13.76
CA VAL A 88 7.20 19.51 -13.42
C VAL A 88 6.76 20.82 -14.07
N ASP A 89 6.31 20.78 -15.33
CA ASP A 89 5.81 21.96 -16.03
C ASP A 89 4.59 22.58 -15.32
N LYS A 90 3.70 21.75 -14.76
CA LYS A 90 2.55 22.22 -13.97
C LYS A 90 2.95 22.95 -12.69
N LEU A 91 4.15 22.68 -12.17
CA LEU A 91 4.67 23.29 -10.95
C LEU A 91 5.42 24.61 -11.23
N LYS A 92 5.60 24.98 -12.50
CA LYS A 92 6.29 26.21 -12.90
C LYS A 92 5.54 27.45 -12.40
N GLY A 93 6.26 28.34 -11.73
CA GLY A 93 5.71 29.59 -11.18
C GLY A 93 5.20 29.46 -9.74
N CYS A 94 5.08 28.25 -9.20
CA CYS A 94 4.87 28.04 -7.77
C CYS A 94 6.14 28.40 -6.99
N LYS A 95 5.97 29.03 -5.82
CA LYS A 95 7.08 29.46 -4.94
C LYS A 95 7.27 28.57 -3.72
N LEU A 96 6.20 27.90 -3.29
CA LEU A 96 6.18 27.02 -2.13
C LEU A 96 5.76 25.62 -2.58
N PHE A 97 6.50 24.62 -2.12
CA PHE A 97 6.25 23.22 -2.43
C PHE A 97 6.17 22.43 -1.13
N MET A 98 5.21 21.51 -1.07
CA MET A 98 5.08 20.55 0.02
C MET A 98 4.97 19.16 -0.59
N LYS A 99 5.77 18.22 -0.07
CA LYS A 99 5.71 16.81 -0.43
C LYS A 99 5.19 16.01 0.77
N MET A 100 4.20 15.16 0.54
CA MET A 100 3.81 14.09 1.43
C MET A 100 4.21 12.77 0.75
N ASP A 101 4.82 11.87 1.51
CA ASP A 101 5.22 10.53 1.04
C ASP A 101 4.31 9.46 1.67
#